data_AF-W7IS23-F1
#
_entry.id   AF-W7IS23-F1
#
_cell.length_a   1.000
_cell.length_b   1.000
_cell.length_c   1.000
_cell.angle_alpha   90.00
_cell.angle_beta   90.00
_cell.angle_gamma   90.00
#
_symmetry.space_group_name_H-M   'P 1'
#
loop_
_entity.id
_entity.type
_entity.pdbx_description
1 polymer ?
#
loop_
_entity_poly.entity_id
_entity_poly.type
_entity_poly.pdbx_seq_one_letter_code
_entity_poly.pdbx_strand_id
1 'polypeptide(L)'
;MAIDPANLPIFGDPSPTDPPAPVRAACGLLVTGAGVSAAQMTYLSVVGGHDLAIFFVPLALTVWFALSLRAGRAWARFAAVMAACVTLVPGFALFSGPGELGVLLVAVALLVAATRLAYRADVRGYFEPEDCPEQERV
;
A
#
# COMPACT_ATOMS: atom_id res chain seq x y z
N MET A 1 23.53 -16.55 -10.47
CA MET A 1 22.34 -16.35 -11.31
C MET A 1 21.65 -15.12 -10.76
N ALA A 2 21.81 -13.97 -11.40
CA ALA A 2 21.22 -12.71 -10.94
C ALA A 2 19.70 -12.82 -11.07
N ILE A 3 18.99 -12.82 -9.94
CA ILE A 3 17.54 -12.70 -9.92
C ILE A 3 17.25 -11.24 -10.16
N ASP A 4 16.80 -10.91 -11.37
CA ASP A 4 16.27 -9.59 -11.68
C ASP A 4 15.23 -9.21 -10.61
N PRO A 5 15.38 -8.09 -9.89
CA PRO A 5 14.43 -7.68 -8.86
C PRO A 5 13.03 -7.40 -9.43
N ALA A 6 12.89 -7.21 -10.75
CA ALA A 6 11.60 -7.16 -11.44
C ALA A 6 10.98 -8.57 -11.69
N ASN A 7 11.76 -9.63 -11.53
CA ASN A 7 11.41 -11.01 -11.86
C ASN A 7 11.30 -11.91 -10.61
N LEU A 8 11.16 -11.33 -9.42
CA LEU A 8 10.76 -12.08 -8.23
C LEU A 8 9.41 -12.76 -8.50
N PRO A 9 9.32 -14.10 -8.35
CA PRO A 9 8.13 -14.86 -8.71
C PRO A 9 6.88 -14.21 -8.12
N ILE A 10 5.80 -14.08 -8.88
CA ILE A 10 4.53 -13.50 -8.40
C ILE A 10 4.06 -14.19 -7.09
N PHE A 11 4.44 -15.44 -6.91
CA PHE A 11 4.14 -16.26 -5.72
C PHE A 11 5.09 -16.10 -4.52
N GLY A 12 6.09 -15.22 -4.60
CA GLY A 12 6.93 -14.83 -3.46
C GLY A 12 8.40 -15.18 -3.62
N ASP A 13 9.21 -14.58 -2.75
CA ASP A 13 10.62 -14.88 -2.58
C ASP A 13 10.76 -16.26 -1.92
N PRO A 14 11.47 -17.24 -2.53
CA PRO A 14 11.72 -18.53 -1.92
C PRO A 14 12.62 -18.44 -0.65
N SER A 15 13.26 -17.29 -0.40
CA SER A 15 14.06 -17.03 0.80
C SER A 15 13.60 -15.74 1.49
N PRO A 16 12.54 -15.79 2.32
CA PRO A 16 11.95 -14.59 2.89
C PRO A 16 12.97 -13.85 3.77
N THR A 17 13.39 -12.67 3.31
CA THR A 17 14.16 -11.72 4.13
C THR A 17 13.21 -10.92 5.01
N ASP A 18 13.59 -10.77 6.28
CA ASP A 18 12.77 -10.02 7.22
C ASP A 18 12.70 -8.53 6.80
N PRO A 19 11.48 -7.98 6.57
CA PRO A 19 11.35 -6.61 6.11
C PRO A 19 11.79 -5.62 7.20
N PRO A 20 12.47 -4.52 6.82
CA PRO A 20 12.90 -3.51 7.77
C PRO A 20 11.70 -2.85 8.46
N ALA A 21 11.88 -2.38 9.69
CA ALA A 21 10.79 -1.86 10.53
C ALA A 21 9.92 -0.78 9.84
N PRO A 22 10.48 0.19 9.07
CA PRO A 22 9.67 1.18 8.35
C PRO A 22 8.75 0.56 7.29
N VAL A 23 9.19 -0.49 6.60
CA VAL A 23 8.40 -1.20 5.57
C VAL A 23 7.24 -1.97 6.21
N ARG A 24 7.48 -2.62 7.36
CA ARG A 24 6.41 -3.26 8.13
C ARG A 24 5.37 -2.25 8.61
N ALA A 25 5.84 -1.11 9.13
CA ALA A 25 4.97 -0.03 9.58
C ALA A 25 4.15 0.55 8.40
N ALA A 26 4.78 0.78 7.25
CA ALA A 26 4.08 1.22 6.03
C ALA A 26 2.99 0.24 5.59
N CYS A 27 3.31 -1.06 5.56
CA CYS A 27 2.32 -2.12 5.28
C CYS A 27 1.16 -2.08 6.29
N GLY A 28 1.47 -1.98 7.60
CA GLY A 28 0.45 -1.89 8.63
C GLY A 28 -0.46 -0.68 8.43
N LEU A 29 0.11 0.50 8.20
CA LEU A 29 -0.64 1.74 7.97
C LEU A 29 -1.53 1.66 6.72
N LEU A 30 -1.07 1.04 5.62
CA LEU A 30 -1.88 0.83 4.42
C LEU A 30 -3.05 -0.12 4.68
N VAL A 31 -2.83 -1.22 5.41
CA VAL A 31 -3.90 -2.17 5.77
C VAL A 31 -4.90 -1.52 6.72
N THR A 32 -4.42 -0.77 7.72
CA THR A 32 -5.30 0.01 8.61
C THR A 32 -6.08 1.06 7.84
N GLY A 33 -5.44 1.78 6.91
CA GLY A 33 -6.09 2.75 6.04
C GLY A 33 -7.18 2.11 5.17
N ALA A 34 -6.91 0.95 4.58
CA ALA A 34 -7.91 0.18 3.85
C ALA A 34 -9.08 -0.24 4.75
N GLY A 35 -8.83 -0.64 6.00
CA GLY A 35 -9.89 -0.94 6.97
C GLY A 35 -10.75 0.28 7.31
N VAL A 36 -10.13 1.45 7.49
CA VAL A 36 -10.85 2.72 7.72
C VAL A 36 -11.70 3.09 6.51
N SER A 37 -11.13 3.02 5.30
CA SER A 37 -11.87 3.29 4.06
C SER A 37 -13.03 2.31 3.86
N ALA A 38 -12.83 1.01 4.15
CA ALA A 38 -13.89 0.01 4.08
C ALA A 38 -15.04 0.35 5.05
N ALA A 39 -14.71 0.66 6.31
CA ALA A 39 -15.71 1.05 7.30
C ALA A 39 -16.49 2.31 6.87
N GLN A 40 -15.79 3.32 6.32
CA GLN A 40 -16.42 4.52 5.79
C GLN A 40 -17.36 4.20 4.62
N MET A 41 -16.92 3.39 3.65
CA MET A 41 -17.77 2.98 2.52
C MET A 41 -18.99 2.17 2.97
N THR A 42 -18.83 1.25 3.93
CA THR A 42 -19.96 0.51 4.50
C THR A 42 -20.96 1.44 5.15
N TYR A 43 -20.49 2.43 5.93
CA TYR A 43 -21.36 3.44 6.52
C TYR A 43 -22.11 4.25 5.46
N LEU A 44 -21.42 4.78 4.46
CA LEU A 44 -22.01 5.55 3.36
C LEU A 44 -23.02 4.73 2.54
N SER A 45 -22.77 3.44 2.36
CA SER A 45 -23.68 2.54 1.67
C SER A 45 -24.95 2.25 2.49
N VAL A 46 -24.81 1.99 3.79
CA VAL A 46 -25.95 1.67 4.68
C VAL A 46 -26.80 2.91 4.99
N VAL A 47 -26.17 4.06 5.25
CA VAL A 47 -26.88 5.28 5.67
C VAL A 47 -27.29 6.15 4.49
N GLY A 48 -26.41 6.29 3.50
CA GLY A 48 -26.66 7.11 2.31
C GLY A 48 -27.34 6.37 1.16
N GLY A 49 -27.44 5.04 1.22
CA GLY A 49 -28.04 4.23 0.15
C GLY A 49 -27.20 4.18 -1.13
N HIS A 50 -25.91 4.52 -1.06
CA HIS A 50 -25.02 4.51 -2.21
C HIS A 50 -24.52 3.08 -2.53
N ASP A 51 -24.55 2.71 -3.80
CA ASP A 51 -23.87 1.51 -4.27
C ASP A 51 -22.37 1.80 -4.47
N LEU A 52 -21.54 1.21 -3.61
CA LEU A 52 -20.09 1.36 -3.62
C LEU A 52 -19.37 0.04 -3.90
N ALA A 53 -20.07 -0.96 -4.44
CA ALA A 53 -19.50 -2.29 -4.67
C ALA A 53 -18.26 -2.25 -5.58
N ILE A 54 -18.20 -1.34 -6.55
CA ILE A 54 -17.06 -1.16 -7.44
C ILE A 54 -15.76 -0.79 -6.70
N PHE A 55 -15.87 -0.15 -5.53
CA PHE A 55 -14.72 0.23 -4.70
C PHE A 55 -14.13 -0.93 -3.90
N PHE A 56 -14.76 -2.11 -3.90
CA PHE A 56 -14.17 -3.32 -3.33
C PHE A 56 -12.88 -3.73 -4.06
N VAL A 57 -12.83 -3.54 -5.39
CA VAL A 57 -11.66 -3.86 -6.21
C VAL A 57 -10.42 -3.04 -5.80
N PRO A 58 -10.45 -1.69 -5.81
CA PRO A 58 -9.30 -0.90 -5.37
C PRO A 58 -8.96 -1.14 -3.89
N LEU A 59 -9.94 -1.48 -3.04
CA LEU A 59 -9.69 -1.84 -1.65
C LEU A 59 -8.89 -3.13 -1.51
N ALA A 60 -9.31 -4.20 -2.21
CA ALA A 60 -8.60 -5.46 -2.26
C ALA A 60 -7.19 -5.30 -2.87
N LEU A 61 -7.06 -4.51 -3.94
CA LEU A 61 -5.78 -4.19 -4.54
C LEU A 61 -4.86 -3.42 -3.58
N THR A 62 -5.40 -2.49 -2.79
CA THR A 62 -4.60 -1.77 -1.78
C THR A 62 -4.01 -2.72 -0.75
N VAL A 63 -4.80 -3.68 -0.25
CA VAL A 63 -4.31 -4.71 0.68
C VAL A 63 -3.27 -5.60 0.00
N TRP A 64 -3.54 -6.06 -1.21
CA TRP A 64 -2.60 -6.89 -1.99
C TRP A 64 -1.26 -6.19 -2.22
N PHE A 65 -1.29 -4.90 -2.59
CA PHE A 65 -0.08 -4.11 -2.80
C PHE A 65 0.65 -3.80 -1.49
N ALA A 66 -0.06 -3.61 -0.37
CA ALA A 66 0.57 -3.48 0.93
C ALA A 66 1.35 -4.75 1.32
N LEU A 67 0.78 -5.93 1.08
CA LEU A 67 1.46 -7.21 1.29
C LEU A 67 2.64 -7.39 0.32
N SER A 68 2.47 -6.99 -0.93
CA SER A 68 3.54 -7.01 -1.94
C SER A 68 4.70 -6.08 -1.59
N LEU A 69 4.41 -4.92 -1.01
CA LEU A 69 5.40 -3.98 -0.49
C LEU A 69 6.18 -4.58 0.68
N ARG A 70 5.49 -5.30 1.58
CA ARG A 70 6.14 -6.04 2.67
C ARG A 70 7.05 -7.15 2.15
N ALA A 71 6.78 -7.69 0.97
CA ALA A 71 7.61 -8.69 0.29
C ALA A 71 8.76 -8.08 -0.55
N GLY A 72 9.06 -6.78 -0.41
CA GLY A 72 10.20 -6.15 -1.09
C GLY A 72 9.97 -5.80 -2.55
N ARG A 73 8.73 -5.88 -3.06
CA ARG A 73 8.46 -5.52 -4.46
C ARG A 73 8.50 -4.01 -4.66
N ALA A 74 9.49 -3.52 -5.41
CA ALA A 74 9.66 -2.08 -5.68
C ALA A 74 8.42 -1.43 -6.33
N TRP A 75 7.81 -2.10 -7.31
CA TRP A 75 6.62 -1.60 -8.01
C TRP A 75 5.40 -1.44 -7.09
N ALA A 76 5.33 -2.22 -6.00
CA ALA A 76 4.21 -2.20 -5.07
C ALA A 76 4.12 -0.90 -4.28
N ARG A 77 5.25 -0.17 -4.12
CA ARG A 77 5.28 1.16 -3.48
C ARG A 77 4.37 2.16 -4.19
N PHE A 78 4.55 2.28 -5.51
CA PHE A 78 3.74 3.20 -6.30
C PHE A 78 2.31 2.67 -6.47
N ALA A 79 2.14 1.37 -6.73
CA ALA A 79 0.83 0.76 -6.91
C ALA A 79 -0.06 0.87 -5.67
N ALA A 80 0.49 0.65 -4.46
CA ALA A 80 -0.24 0.79 -3.21
C ALA A 80 -0.74 2.22 -2.99
N VAL A 81 0.09 3.23 -3.27
CA VAL A 81 -0.30 4.64 -3.15
C VAL A 81 -1.42 4.98 -4.11
N MET A 82 -1.30 4.57 -5.38
CA MET A 82 -2.32 4.82 -6.39
C MET A 82 -3.65 4.14 -6.04
N ALA A 83 -3.60 2.86 -5.65
CA ALA A 83 -4.80 2.14 -5.23
C ALA A 83 -5.46 2.79 -4.01
N ALA A 84 -4.67 3.15 -2.99
CA ALA A 84 -5.17 3.83 -1.81
C ALA A 84 -5.81 5.18 -2.14
N CYS A 85 -5.21 6.00 -3.01
CA CYS A 85 -5.82 7.24 -3.50
C CYS A 85 -7.21 6.99 -4.14
N VAL A 86 -7.35 5.94 -4.95
CA VAL A 86 -8.64 5.57 -5.55
C VAL A 86 -9.66 5.17 -4.47
N THR A 87 -9.24 4.48 -3.40
CA THR A 87 -10.15 4.14 -2.29
C THR A 87 -10.67 5.35 -1.51
N LEU A 88 -10.00 6.50 -1.59
CA LEU A 88 -10.45 7.72 -0.91
C LEU A 88 -11.52 8.50 -1.68
N VAL A 89 -11.67 8.24 -2.99
CA VAL A 89 -12.59 8.98 -3.88
C VAL A 89 -14.03 9.02 -3.34
N PRO A 90 -14.64 7.91 -2.87
CA PRO A 90 -15.99 7.97 -2.30
C PRO A 90 -16.08 8.87 -1.08
N GLY A 91 -15.07 8.83 -0.21
CA GLY A 91 -15.00 9.69 0.97
C GLY A 91 -14.95 11.18 0.59
N PHE A 92 -14.19 11.54 -0.46
CA PHE A 92 -14.17 12.91 -0.98
C PHE A 92 -15.45 13.32 -1.70
N ALA A 93 -16.12 12.40 -2.40
CA ALA A 93 -17.30 12.70 -3.19
C ALA A 93 -18.59 12.78 -2.35
N LEU A 94 -18.64 12.06 -1.22
CA LEU A 94 -19.88 11.80 -0.49
C LEU A 94 -19.88 12.34 0.94
N PHE A 95 -18.82 13.01 1.41
CA PHE A 95 -18.84 13.57 2.76
C PHE A 95 -19.90 14.68 2.87
N SER A 96 -20.68 14.62 3.93
CA SER A 96 -21.83 15.46 4.24
C SER A 96 -21.69 16.14 5.61
N GLY A 97 -20.81 15.62 6.48
CA GLY A 97 -20.65 16.13 7.84
C GLY A 97 -19.22 16.07 8.39
N PRO A 98 -18.97 16.73 9.54
CA PRO A 98 -17.63 16.83 10.13
C PRO A 98 -17.07 15.48 10.60
N GLY A 99 -17.93 14.54 11.00
CA GLY A 99 -17.50 13.19 11.39
C GLY A 99 -16.89 12.41 10.22
N GLU A 100 -17.54 12.43 9.06
CA GLU A 100 -17.05 11.79 7.84
C GLU A 100 -15.77 12.44 7.34
N LEU A 101 -15.67 13.77 7.44
CA LEU A 101 -14.45 14.51 7.15
C LEU A 101 -13.31 14.08 8.08
N GLY A 102 -13.57 13.88 9.38
CA GLY A 102 -12.59 13.39 10.33
C GLY A 102 -12.04 12.01 9.95
N VAL A 103 -12.91 11.08 9.58
CA VAL A 103 -12.52 9.73 9.10
C VAL A 103 -11.67 9.82 7.83
N LEU A 104 -12.07 10.67 6.88
CA LEU A 104 -11.33 10.90 5.65
C LEU A 104 -9.92 11.46 5.92
N LEU A 105 -9.80 12.44 6.82
CA LEU A 105 -8.52 13.02 7.21
C LEU A 105 -7.60 11.98 7.87
N VAL A 106 -8.15 11.09 8.70
CA VAL A 106 -7.39 9.96 9.27
C VAL A 106 -6.88 9.05 8.16
N ALA A 107 -7.72 8.66 7.20
CA ALA A 107 -7.31 7.80 6.10
C ALA A 107 -6.20 8.45 5.23
N VAL A 108 -6.30 9.76 4.96
CA VAL A 108 -5.25 10.54 4.28
C VAL A 108 -3.96 10.57 5.09
N ALA A 109 -4.03 10.82 6.40
CA ALA A 109 -2.85 10.85 7.27
C ALA A 109 -2.13 9.51 7.31
N LEU A 110 -2.88 8.40 7.38
CA LEU A 110 -2.33 7.04 7.30
C LEU A 110 -1.62 6.80 5.96
N LEU A 111 -2.22 7.19 4.84
CA LEU A 111 -1.63 7.08 3.51
C LEU A 111 -0.33 7.90 3.39
N VAL A 112 -0.33 9.15 3.84
CA VAL A 112 0.85 10.02 3.81
C VAL A 112 1.98 9.44 4.67
N ALA A 113 1.66 8.98 5.89
CA ALA A 113 2.64 8.35 6.77
C ALA A 113 3.21 7.07 6.16
N ALA A 114 2.36 6.20 5.60
CA ALA A 114 2.79 4.99 4.91
C ALA A 114 3.71 5.29 3.71
N THR A 115 3.33 6.29 2.90
CA THR A 115 4.12 6.72 1.74
C THR A 115 5.49 7.24 2.17
N ARG A 116 5.54 8.08 3.20
CA ARG A 116 6.81 8.58 3.75
C ARG A 116 7.73 7.47 4.24
N LEU A 117 7.17 6.46 4.91
CA LEU A 117 7.95 5.32 5.39
C LEU A 117 8.43 4.41 4.26
N ALA A 118 7.58 4.18 3.25
CA ALA A 118 7.91 3.36 2.08
C ALA A 118 8.98 3.99 1.17
N TYR A 119 9.11 5.33 1.17
CA TYR A 119 10.06 6.09 0.35
C TYR A 119 11.25 6.63 1.16
N ARG A 120 11.44 6.16 2.38
CA ARG A 120 12.54 6.58 3.24
C ARG A 120 13.87 6.05 2.70
N ALA A 121 14.93 6.85 2.74
CA ALA A 121 16.20 6.53 2.10
C ALA A 121 16.90 5.29 2.69
N ASP A 122 16.70 5.03 3.98
CA ASP A 122 17.28 3.90 4.72
C ASP A 122 16.69 2.54 4.34
N VAL A 123 15.52 2.50 3.71
CA VAL A 123 14.90 1.26 3.21
C VAL A 123 15.03 1.10 1.70
N ARG A 124 15.72 2.02 1.01
CA ARG A 124 15.85 1.97 -0.46
C ARG A 124 16.55 0.70 -0.94
N GLY A 125 17.65 0.31 -0.29
CA GLY A 125 18.39 -0.91 -0.63
C GLY A 125 17.60 -2.21 -0.42
N TYR A 126 16.49 -2.17 0.33
CA TYR A 126 15.57 -3.32 0.44
C TYR A 126 14.75 -3.55 -0.83
N PHE A 127 14.46 -2.49 -1.59
CA PHE A 127 13.67 -2.57 -2.83
C PHE A 127 14.53 -2.57 -4.09
N GLU A 128 15.72 -1.99 -4.00
CA GLU A 128 16.71 -1.87 -5.09
C GLU A 128 18.01 -2.50 -4.59
N PRO A 129 18.14 -3.84 -4.57
CA PRO A 129 19.42 -4.48 -4.27
C PRO A 129 20.44 -4.03 -5.30
N GLU A 130 21.59 -3.50 -4.87
CA GLU A 130 22.69 -3.22 -5.78
C GLU A 130 23.14 -4.54 -6.42
N ASP A 131 23.12 -4.62 -7.76
CA ASP A 131 23.75 -5.71 -8.50
C ASP A 131 25.22 -5.76 -8.09
N CYS A 132 25.59 -6.78 -7.31
CA CYS A 132 26.96 -6.97 -6.86
C CYS A 132 27.86 -7.11 -8.11
N PRO A 133 28.89 -6.27 -8.33
CA PRO A 133 29.79 -6.42 -9.46
C PRO A 133 30.74 -7.59 -9.19
N GLU A 134 30.27 -8.80 -9.45
CA GLU A 134 31.08 -10.02 -9.44
C GLU A 134 31.05 -10.66 -10.83
N GLN A 135 31.60 -9.95 -11.81
CA GLN A 135 32.02 -10.54 -13.08
C GLN A 135 33.27 -9.88 -13.67
N GLU A 136 34.12 -9.31 -12.80
CA GLU A 136 35.49 -8.94 -13.13
C GLU A 136 36.44 -9.98 -12.49
N ARG A 137 36.38 -11.22 -12.98
CA ARG A 137 37.38 -12.31 -12.85
C ARG A 137 36.73 -13.63 -13.32
N VAL A 138 36.90 -13.98 -14.59
CA VAL A 138 37.70 -15.13 -15.10
C VAL A 138 37.86 -14.94 -16.60
#